data_AF-A0A3M7ND56-F1
#
_entry.id   AF-A0A3M7ND56-F1
#
_cell.length_a   1.000
_cell.length_b   1.000
_cell.length_c   1.000
_cell.angle_alpha   90.00
_cell.angle_beta   90.00
_cell.angle_gamma   90.00
#
_symmetry.space_group_name_H-M   'P 1'
#
loop_
_entity.id
_entity.type
_entity.pdbx_description
1 polymer ?
#
loop_
_entity_poly.entity_id
_entity_poly.type
_entity_poly.pdbx_seq_one_letter_code
_entity_poly.pdbx_strand_id
1 'polypeptide(L)'
;MATGIFGNTSKVIFEVDGAGKDQWVSFHHQNIDDMGFGDQPNGDPDRINGTWALRRISSVIVNDDESNVHTLHQKDTHKSITLSSPLLLPLNKGKNKITIGGLFNEKNYHGADIEKLVVYPPEKI
;
A
#
# COMPACT_ATOMS: atom_id res chain seq x y z
N MET A 1 11.59 -5.11 -4.59
CA MET A 1 10.83 -4.07 -3.87
C MET A 1 10.73 -2.85 -4.77
N ALA A 2 9.52 -2.34 -4.98
CA ALA A 2 9.25 -1.09 -5.68
C ALA A 2 9.17 0.04 -4.65
N THR A 3 9.92 1.11 -4.88
CA THR A 3 10.04 2.24 -3.95
C THR A 3 9.67 3.55 -4.64
N GLY A 4 9.55 4.63 -3.87
CA GLY A 4 9.33 5.98 -4.43
C GLY A 4 7.94 6.16 -5.08
N ILE A 5 6.94 5.42 -4.60
CA ILE A 5 5.55 5.55 -5.03
C ILE A 5 5.00 6.90 -4.54
N PHE A 6 4.51 7.72 -5.47
CA PHE A 6 4.06 9.08 -5.17
C PHE A 6 2.92 9.52 -6.06
N GLY A 7 1.79 9.86 -5.44
CA GLY A 7 0.59 10.34 -6.12
C GLY A 7 0.22 9.49 -7.34
N ASN A 8 -0.09 10.18 -8.44
CA ASN A 8 -0.33 9.55 -9.74
C ASN A 8 0.90 9.57 -10.67
N THR A 9 2.02 10.19 -10.27
CA THR A 9 3.20 10.40 -11.11
C THR A 9 4.19 9.24 -11.04
N SER A 10 4.21 8.51 -9.92
CA SER A 10 5.04 7.32 -9.72
C SER A 10 4.19 6.19 -9.17
N LYS A 11 3.96 5.15 -9.98
CA LYS A 11 3.08 4.01 -9.69
C LYS A 11 3.83 2.70 -9.90
N VAL A 12 3.43 1.65 -9.18
CA VAL A 12 3.85 0.27 -9.47
C VAL A 12 2.66 -0.54 -9.98
N ILE A 13 2.91 -1.47 -10.90
CA ILE A 13 1.89 -2.30 -11.51
C ILE A 13 2.27 -3.77 -11.31
N PHE A 14 1.31 -4.58 -10.86
CA PHE A 14 1.41 -6.02 -10.75
C PHE A 14 0.37 -6.69 -11.66
N GLU A 15 0.75 -7.79 -12.29
CA GLU A 15 -0.20 -8.72 -12.90
C GLU A 15 -0.43 -9.89 -11.96
N VAL A 16 -1.70 -10.22 -11.70
CA VAL A 16 -2.10 -11.31 -10.80
C VAL A 16 -3.19 -12.18 -11.42
N ASP A 17 -3.28 -13.43 -11.00
CA ASP A 17 -4.36 -14.33 -11.41
C ASP A 17 -5.55 -14.25 -10.44
N GLY A 18 -6.72 -14.02 -11.00
CA GLY A 18 -8.00 -13.97 -10.29
C GLY A 18 -8.93 -15.13 -10.64
N ALA A 19 -9.88 -15.37 -9.75
CA ALA A 19 -10.84 -16.47 -9.81
C ALA A 19 -12.24 -16.02 -10.28
N GLY A 20 -12.44 -14.73 -10.56
CA GLY A 20 -13.75 -14.17 -10.94
C GLY A 20 -14.66 -13.91 -9.75
N LYS A 21 -14.08 -13.65 -8.58
CA LYS A 21 -14.74 -13.38 -7.30
C LYS A 21 -13.87 -12.43 -6.49
N ASP A 22 -14.45 -11.85 -5.43
CA ASP A 22 -13.69 -11.11 -4.44
C ASP A 22 -12.62 -12.01 -3.79
N GLN A 23 -11.39 -11.49 -3.73
CA GLN A 23 -10.24 -12.21 -3.20
C GLN A 23 -9.44 -11.31 -2.28
N TRP A 24 -9.02 -11.86 -1.15
CA TRP A 24 -8.05 -11.18 -0.29
C TRP A 24 -6.72 -11.08 -1.03
N VAL A 25 -6.16 -9.88 -1.04
CA VAL A 25 -4.82 -9.58 -1.54
C VAL A 25 -4.05 -8.92 -0.42
N SER A 26 -2.96 -9.56 0.00
CA SER A 26 -2.06 -9.03 1.01
C SER A 26 -0.91 -8.26 0.37
N PHE A 27 -0.76 -7.01 0.76
CA PHE A 27 0.27 -6.10 0.27
C PHE A 27 1.42 -6.05 1.26
N HIS A 28 2.51 -6.74 0.94
CA HIS A 28 3.72 -6.71 1.74
C HIS A 28 4.45 -5.40 1.48
N HIS A 29 4.61 -4.61 2.53
CA HIS A 29 5.14 -3.26 2.42
C HIS A 29 6.11 -2.91 3.54
N GLN A 30 6.94 -1.93 3.25
CA GLN A 30 7.78 -1.25 4.22
C GLN A 30 7.40 0.23 4.23
N ASN A 31 7.12 0.75 5.42
CA ASN A 31 6.91 2.16 5.67
C ASN A 31 7.87 2.58 6.78
N ILE A 32 8.81 3.46 6.46
CA ILE A 32 9.88 3.91 7.37
C ILE A 32 9.63 5.32 7.91
N ASP A 33 8.40 5.82 7.81
CA ASP A 33 8.08 7.14 8.34
C ASP A 33 8.22 7.23 9.88
N ASP A 34 8.42 6.08 10.55
CA ASP A 34 8.91 5.88 11.92
C ASP A 34 8.07 6.66 12.96
N MET A 35 6.93 6.04 13.27
CA MET A 35 5.81 6.62 14.00
C MET A 35 5.16 5.65 15.00
N GLY A 36 5.61 4.39 15.08
CA GLY A 36 4.83 3.31 15.73
C GLY A 36 5.33 2.82 17.10
N PHE A 37 6.62 2.89 17.38
CA PHE A 37 7.21 2.15 18.52
C PHE A 37 8.18 2.96 19.38
N GLY A 38 8.23 4.28 19.22
CA GLY A 38 9.10 5.16 20.01
C GLY A 38 10.45 5.47 19.38
N ASP A 39 10.70 4.93 18.19
CA ASP A 39 11.84 5.25 17.33
C ASP A 39 11.67 6.66 16.71
N GLN A 40 12.70 7.18 16.03
CA GLN A 40 12.78 8.58 15.59
C GLN A 40 12.61 8.69 14.07
N PRO A 41 11.73 9.56 13.54
CA PRO A 41 11.53 9.74 12.10
C PRO A 41 12.87 9.92 11.36
N ASN A 42 13.26 8.93 10.56
CA ASN A 42 14.55 8.90 9.84
C ASN A 42 15.82 9.09 10.73
N GLY A 43 15.72 8.94 12.05
CA GLY A 43 16.78 9.25 13.02
C GLY A 43 16.92 10.74 13.37
N ASP A 44 15.92 11.57 13.06
CA ASP A 44 15.92 13.03 13.31
C ASP A 44 15.04 13.39 14.53
N PRO A 45 15.57 14.09 15.56
CA PRO A 45 14.91 14.20 16.87
C PRO A 45 13.75 15.21 17.00
N ASP A 46 13.28 15.88 15.95
CA ASP A 46 12.29 16.96 16.11
C ASP A 46 10.84 16.46 16.32
N ARG A 47 10.48 16.24 17.59
CA ARG A 47 9.14 15.86 18.06
C ARG A 47 8.21 17.06 18.35
N ILE A 48 8.69 18.29 18.23
CA ILE A 48 7.97 19.49 18.70
C ILE A 48 7.41 20.30 17.53
N ASN A 49 8.16 20.41 16.43
CA ASN A 49 7.71 21.09 15.20
C ASN A 49 7.54 20.13 14.01
N GLY A 50 7.75 18.83 14.21
CA GLY A 50 7.57 17.81 13.18
C GLY A 50 6.14 17.78 12.66
N THR A 51 5.96 17.93 11.35
CA THR A 51 4.68 17.68 10.68
C THR A 51 4.43 16.17 10.68
N TRP A 52 3.71 15.65 11.67
CA TRP A 52 3.44 14.21 11.77
C TRP A 52 2.57 13.72 10.61
N ALA A 53 2.90 12.54 10.07
CA ALA A 53 2.00 11.81 9.18
C ALA A 53 1.80 10.42 9.79
N LEU A 54 0.58 10.11 10.24
CA LEU A 54 0.34 8.89 11.00
C LEU A 54 0.56 7.61 10.17
N ARG A 55 0.40 7.69 8.84
CA ARG A 55 0.40 6.55 7.91
C ARG A 55 0.79 7.02 6.51
N ARG A 56 1.41 6.13 5.73
CA ARG A 56 1.36 6.22 4.27
C ARG A 56 0.06 5.59 3.80
N ILE A 57 -0.51 6.15 2.73
CA ILE A 57 -1.76 5.65 2.15
C ILE A 57 -1.50 5.48 0.66
N SER A 58 -1.76 4.29 0.15
CA SER A 58 -1.66 4.01 -1.28
C SER A 58 -3.04 3.88 -1.90
N SER A 59 -3.18 4.37 -3.14
CA SER A 59 -4.31 4.02 -4.01
C SER A 59 -4.06 2.65 -4.59
N VAL A 60 -5.10 1.83 -4.67
CA VAL A 60 -5.09 0.54 -5.36
C VAL A 60 -6.21 0.56 -6.38
N ILE A 61 -5.85 0.48 -7.66
CA ILE A 61 -6.75 0.46 -8.80
C ILE A 61 -6.68 -0.92 -9.44
N VAL A 62 -7.82 -1.56 -9.62
CA VAL A 62 -7.94 -2.90 -10.22
C VAL A 62 -8.39 -2.74 -11.67
N ASN A 63 -7.67 -3.35 -12.61
CA ASN A 63 -7.99 -3.37 -14.04
C ASN A 63 -8.23 -1.97 -14.66
N ASP A 64 -7.45 -0.98 -14.23
CA ASP A 64 -7.54 0.40 -14.69
C ASP A 64 -8.90 1.09 -14.42
N ASP A 65 -9.71 0.55 -13.50
CA ASP A 65 -10.94 1.18 -13.03
C ASP A 65 -10.67 2.33 -12.05
N GLU A 66 -10.33 3.50 -12.60
CA GLU A 66 -10.08 4.71 -11.81
C GLU A 66 -11.34 5.24 -11.10
N SER A 67 -12.54 4.73 -11.42
CA SER A 67 -13.77 5.10 -10.73
C SER A 67 -13.91 4.42 -9.37
N ASN A 68 -13.19 3.32 -9.15
CA ASN A 68 -13.19 2.55 -7.91
C ASN A 68 -11.78 2.44 -7.33
N VAL A 69 -11.36 3.48 -6.61
CA VAL A 69 -10.07 3.50 -5.92
C VAL A 69 -10.20 2.85 -4.55
N HIS A 70 -9.45 1.77 -4.33
CA HIS A 70 -9.33 1.14 -3.02
C HIS A 70 -8.23 1.81 -2.19
N THR A 71 -8.51 2.09 -0.92
CA THR A 71 -7.58 2.74 0.01
C THR A 71 -6.76 1.72 0.78
N LEU A 72 -5.45 1.66 0.54
CA LEU A 72 -4.54 0.79 1.28
C LEU A 72 -3.83 1.57 2.39
N HIS A 73 -4.22 1.34 3.64
CA HIS A 73 -3.55 1.93 4.80
C HIS A 73 -2.27 1.14 5.15
N GLN A 74 -1.14 1.83 5.12
CA GLN A 74 0.18 1.23 5.35
C GLN A 74 0.77 1.83 6.62
N LYS A 75 0.68 1.06 7.71
CA LYS A 75 1.23 1.46 9.01
C LYS A 75 2.75 1.49 8.92
N ASP A 76 3.36 2.27 9.80
CA ASP A 76 4.80 2.24 10.01
C ASP A 76 5.27 0.82 10.33
N THR A 77 6.40 0.43 9.72
CA THR A 77 6.99 -0.89 9.86
C THR A 77 8.32 -0.85 10.60
N HIS A 78 8.93 0.32 10.80
CA HIS A 78 10.37 0.52 10.96
C HIS A 78 11.19 0.15 9.72
N LYS A 79 12.44 0.62 9.71
CA LYS A 79 13.44 0.26 8.72
C LYS A 79 13.79 -1.22 8.79
N SER A 80 13.90 -1.85 7.63
CA SER A 80 14.25 -3.27 7.44
C SER A 80 13.20 -4.30 7.88
N ILE A 81 12.01 -3.86 8.32
CA ILE A 81 10.88 -4.76 8.61
C ILE A 81 9.84 -4.61 7.50
N THR A 82 9.22 -5.72 7.11
CA THR A 82 8.09 -5.76 6.18
C THR A 82 6.85 -6.20 6.95
N LEU A 83 5.78 -5.41 6.89
CA LEU A 83 4.44 -5.82 7.34
C LEU A 83 3.54 -6.09 6.14
N SER A 84 2.32 -6.53 6.41
CA SER A 84 1.33 -6.76 5.36
C SER A 84 -0.01 -6.15 5.72
N SER A 85 -0.64 -5.48 4.74
CA SER A 85 -1.99 -4.94 4.85
C SER A 85 -2.88 -5.62 3.80
N PRO A 86 -4.00 -6.25 4.18
CA PRO A 86 -4.88 -6.90 3.22
C PRO A 86 -5.97 -5.97 2.69
N LEU A 87 -6.39 -6.19 1.44
CA LEU A 87 -7.64 -5.68 0.87
C LEU A 87 -8.44 -6.82 0.25
N LEU A 88 -9.76 -6.76 0.34
CA LEU A 88 -10.66 -7.62 -0.43
C LEU A 88 -10.92 -6.93 -1.77
N LEU A 89 -10.46 -7.53 -2.87
CA LEU A 89 -10.50 -6.93 -4.20
C LEU A 89 -11.34 -7.75 -5.18
N PRO A 90 -12.14 -7.09 -6.05
CA PRO A 90 -12.96 -7.76 -7.05
C PRO A 90 -12.11 -8.18 -8.26
N LEU A 91 -11.51 -9.38 -8.20
CA LEU A 91 -10.65 -9.87 -9.28
C LEU A 91 -11.46 -10.66 -10.33
N ASN A 92 -11.32 -10.29 -11.60
CA ASN A 92 -11.86 -11.03 -12.73
C ASN A 92 -11.20 -12.41 -12.86
N LYS A 93 -11.85 -13.34 -13.55
CA LYS A 93 -11.24 -14.64 -13.84
C LYS A 93 -10.09 -14.46 -14.83
N GLY A 94 -8.90 -14.98 -14.51
CA GLY A 94 -7.70 -14.84 -15.34
C GLY A 94 -6.81 -13.68 -14.90
N LYS A 95 -6.08 -13.06 -15.83
CA LYS A 95 -5.13 -11.99 -15.51
C LYS A 95 -5.85 -10.70 -15.11
N ASN A 96 -5.40 -10.10 -14.03
CA ASN A 96 -5.82 -8.79 -13.53
C ASN A 96 -4.60 -7.91 -13.35
N LYS A 97 -4.80 -6.61 -13.52
CA LYS A 97 -3.80 -5.59 -13.26
C LYS A 97 -4.10 -4.90 -11.94
N ILE A 98 -3.12 -4.82 -11.06
CA ILE A 98 -3.20 -4.04 -9.82
C ILE A 98 -2.20 -2.90 -9.93
N THR A 99 -2.71 -1.68 -10.03
CA THR A 99 -1.91 -0.45 -10.07
C THR A 99 -1.93 0.19 -8.69
N ILE A 100 -0.75 0.43 -8.12
CA ILE A 100 -0.58 1.04 -6.80
C ILE A 100 0.08 2.41 -6.97
N GLY A 101 -0.60 3.45 -6.51
CA GLY A 101 -0.10 4.82 -6.46
C GLY A 101 -0.12 5.37 -5.03
N GLY A 102 0.23 6.64 -4.86
CA GLY A 102 0.11 7.32 -3.57
C GLY A 102 -1.24 8.02 -3.40
N LEU A 103 -1.78 8.04 -2.19
CA LEU A 103 -2.97 8.80 -1.80
C LEU A 103 -2.61 9.83 -0.73
N PHE A 104 -3.40 10.91 -0.69
CA PHE A 104 -3.21 11.97 0.29
C PHE A 104 -3.40 11.44 1.72
N ASN A 105 -2.41 11.69 2.57
CA ASN A 105 -2.41 11.28 3.98
C ASN A 105 -2.45 12.45 4.95
N GLU A 106 -3.06 13.58 4.54
CA GLU A 106 -3.09 14.86 5.29
C GLU A 106 -1.77 15.66 5.26
N LYS A 107 -0.69 15.11 4.68
CA LYS A 107 0.60 15.80 4.53
C LYS A 107 1.13 15.79 3.10
N ASN A 108 1.13 14.62 2.46
CA ASN A 108 1.68 14.40 1.13
C ASN A 108 0.98 13.20 0.47
N TYR A 109 1.53 12.71 -0.64
CA TYR A 109 0.99 11.60 -1.43
C TYR A 109 1.95 10.42 -1.50
N HIS A 110 2.75 10.17 -0.46
CA HIS A 110 3.65 9.00 -0.46
C HIS A 110 2.90 7.70 -0.22
N GLY A 111 3.07 6.74 -1.13
CA GLY A 111 2.78 5.33 -0.88
C GLY A 111 3.96 4.66 -0.15
N ALA A 112 3.70 3.61 0.61
CA ALA A 112 4.78 2.82 1.19
C ALA A 112 5.43 1.91 0.14
N ASP A 113 6.68 1.52 0.38
CA ASP A 113 7.41 0.65 -0.54
C ASP A 113 6.74 -0.72 -0.60
N ILE A 114 6.59 -1.30 -1.79
CA ILE A 114 5.90 -2.58 -1.99
C ILE A 114 6.92 -3.66 -2.32
N GLU A 115 6.94 -4.72 -1.51
CA GLU A 115 7.82 -5.86 -1.73
C GLU A 115 7.18 -6.88 -2.68
N LYS A 116 5.96 -7.32 -2.34
CA LYS A 116 5.19 -8.33 -3.08
C LYS A 116 3.71 -8.27 -2.74
N LEU A 117 2.90 -8.89 -3.59
CA LEU A 117 1.49 -9.18 -3.33
C LEU A 117 1.31 -10.69 -3.14
N VAL A 118 0.40 -11.07 -2.24
CA VAL A 118 -0.08 -12.45 -2.10
C VAL A 118 -1.58 -12.45 -2.34
N VAL A 119 -2.02 -13.14 -3.39
CA VAL A 119 -3.44 -13.30 -3.72
C VAL A 119 -3.93 -14.63 -3.15
N TYR A 120 -4.94 -14.56 -2.28
CA TYR A 120 -5.54 -15.74 -1.68
C TYR A 120 -6.69 -16.27 -2.54
N PRO A 121 -7.00 -17.58 -2.47
CA PRO A 121 -8.22 -18.11 -3.07
C PRO A 121 -9.47 -17.41 -2.51
N PRO A 122 -10.57 -17.33 -3.28
CA PRO A 122 -11.83 -16.83 -2.76
C PRO A 122 -12.28 -17.62 -1.52
N GLU A 123 -12.87 -16.92 -0.56
CA GLU A 123 -13.48 -17.59 0.60
C GLU A 123 -14.62 -18.51 0.16
N LYS A 124 -14.73 -19.66 0.82
CA LYS A 124 -15.87 -20.55 0.64
C LYS A 124 -17.01 -19.97 1.48
N ILE A 125 -18.09 -19.60 0.80
CA ILE A 125 -19.39 -19.32 1.43
C ILE A 125 -19.97 -20.64 1.92
#